data_AF-A0AAD1AGX4-F1
#
_entry.id   AF-A0AAD1AGX4-F1
#
_cell.length_a   1.000
_cell.length_b   1.000
_cell.length_c   1.000
_cell.angle_alpha   90.00
_cell.angle_beta   90.00
_cell.angle_gamma   90.00
#
_symmetry.space_group_name_H-M   'P 1'
#
loop_
_entity.id
_entity.type
_entity.pdbx_description
1 polymer ?
#
loop_
_entity_poly.entity_id
_entity_poly.type
_entity_poly.pdbx_seq_one_letter_code
_entity_poly.pdbx_strand_id
1 'polypeptide(L)'
;MTRPRLEPAGDPLIRGNNRCRLSGTLTMPSGPGLVRPSALAPPWEAPLIRLIRAGAPAADLHEATASFPEGSRVAVAVELVRDALRSPEDDRATRLACWLVRLRYDPSTDSFLRRYGIVLTVRLPLSGGLDVEVPLDGTALRLVFAELASTLDPGGAIAAVETLEPSTLAASTLAALYCARRRWHDVARFSAPVENLDAASAAVLIRRGIALRELGLIDGALDAFGRVVRPAVTSTRPLELRAEALLERASTHLAEGRCAPARRDLERVLTRYPCSAEAQELLAAASR
;
A
#
# COMPACT_ATOMS: atom_id res chain seq x y z
N MET A 1 -8.88 -15.33 -9.69
CA MET A 1 -8.11 -14.30 -8.99
C MET A 1 -8.91 -13.86 -7.78
N THR A 2 -8.39 -14.07 -6.57
CA THR A 2 -9.02 -13.60 -5.33
C THR A 2 -8.99 -12.07 -5.32
N ARG A 3 -10.12 -11.40 -5.04
CA ARG A 3 -10.14 -9.93 -4.94
C ARG A 3 -9.17 -9.48 -3.82
N PRO A 4 -8.40 -8.41 -4.03
CA PRO A 4 -7.54 -7.87 -2.98
C PRO A 4 -8.39 -7.51 -1.76
N ARG A 5 -7.94 -7.89 -0.57
CA ARG A 5 -8.65 -7.59 0.69
C ARG A 5 -8.30 -6.17 1.12
N LEU A 6 -9.31 -5.41 1.51
CA LEU A 6 -9.18 -4.01 1.93
C LEU A 6 -9.41 -3.94 3.43
N GLU A 7 -8.51 -3.25 4.12
CA GLU A 7 -8.42 -3.29 5.57
C GLU A 7 -8.28 -1.86 6.09
N PRO A 8 -9.21 -1.38 6.93
CA PRO A 8 -9.07 -0.08 7.58
C PRO A 8 -7.86 -0.09 8.53
N ALA A 9 -6.99 0.90 8.40
CA ALA A 9 -5.71 1.01 9.12
C ALA A 9 -5.68 2.20 10.09
N GLY A 10 -6.76 2.38 10.85
CA GLY A 10 -6.95 3.46 11.83
C GLY A 10 -8.07 4.42 11.46
N ASP A 11 -8.08 5.62 12.06
CA ASP A 11 -9.00 6.68 11.66
C ASP A 11 -8.56 7.21 10.27
N PRO A 12 -9.40 7.06 9.22
CA PRO A 12 -9.04 7.42 7.85
C PRO A 12 -8.73 8.90 7.66
N LEU A 13 -9.07 9.75 8.64
CA LEU A 13 -9.01 11.21 8.56
C LEU A 13 -7.96 11.82 9.50
N ILE A 14 -7.17 11.01 10.22
CA ILE A 14 -6.01 11.52 10.98
C ILE A 14 -4.81 11.65 10.03
N ARG A 15 -4.58 12.86 9.52
CA ARG A 15 -3.33 13.21 8.83
C ARG A 15 -2.24 13.47 9.88
N GLY A 16 -1.37 12.49 10.15
CA GLY A 16 -0.22 12.77 11.02
C GLY A 16 0.51 11.57 11.61
N ASN A 17 -0.09 10.38 11.64
CA ASN A 17 0.62 9.19 12.12
C ASN A 17 1.14 8.38 10.93
N ASN A 18 2.14 8.93 10.23
CA ASN A 18 2.93 8.26 9.19
C ASN A 18 3.88 7.22 9.80
N ARG A 19 3.37 6.38 10.72
CA ARG A 19 4.07 5.12 11.00
C ARG A 19 3.95 4.27 9.75
N CYS A 20 5.04 3.60 9.39
CA CYS A 20 5.03 2.63 8.30
C CYS A 20 3.91 1.62 8.59
N ARG A 21 2.84 1.66 7.79
CA ARG A 21 1.66 0.78 7.94
C ARG A 21 1.88 -0.59 7.30
N LEU A 22 3.08 -0.81 6.76
CA LEU A 22 3.45 -2.09 6.20
C LEU A 22 3.40 -3.16 7.27
N SER A 23 2.85 -4.29 6.91
CA SER A 23 2.90 -5.49 7.72
C SER A 23 2.89 -6.70 6.80
N GLY A 24 3.46 -7.79 7.28
CA GLY A 24 3.50 -9.05 6.56
C GLY A 24 2.89 -10.17 7.38
N THR A 25 2.30 -11.13 6.66
CA THR A 25 1.91 -12.39 7.25
C THR A 25 2.44 -13.55 6.42
N LEU A 26 2.84 -14.60 7.10
CA LEU A 26 3.23 -15.86 6.51
C LEU A 26 2.17 -16.88 6.91
N THR A 27 1.62 -17.57 5.91
CA THR A 27 0.69 -18.67 6.12
C THR A 27 1.24 -19.93 5.48
N MET A 28 0.99 -21.07 6.13
CA MET A 28 1.38 -22.39 5.64
C MET A 28 0.26 -23.40 5.91
N PRO A 29 0.21 -24.51 5.17
CA PRO A 29 -0.71 -25.59 5.46
C PRO A 29 -0.42 -26.16 6.85
N SER A 30 -1.48 -26.50 7.58
CA SER A 30 -1.40 -27.18 8.88
C SER A 30 -2.23 -28.46 8.84
N GLY A 31 -1.76 -29.53 9.47
CA GLY A 31 -2.50 -30.80 9.59
C GLY A 31 -2.15 -31.89 8.56
N PRO A 32 -3.04 -32.88 8.34
CA PRO A 32 -2.79 -34.00 7.43
C PRO A 32 -2.72 -33.51 5.98
N GLY A 33 -1.58 -33.69 5.31
CA GLY A 33 -1.31 -33.15 3.97
C GLY A 33 -0.03 -32.30 3.86
N LEU A 34 0.71 -32.13 4.97
CA LEU A 34 2.02 -31.49 4.95
C LEU A 34 2.99 -32.22 4.01
N VAL A 35 3.43 -31.52 2.97
CA VAL A 35 4.51 -31.98 2.11
C VAL A 35 5.78 -32.10 2.96
N ARG A 36 6.37 -33.30 2.94
CA ARG A 36 7.67 -33.58 3.57
C ARG A 36 8.78 -33.37 2.54
N PRO A 37 9.93 -32.81 2.94
CA PRO A 37 11.08 -32.73 2.06
C PRO A 37 11.45 -34.11 1.51
N SER A 38 11.72 -34.17 0.22
CA SER A 38 12.23 -35.39 -0.43
C SER A 38 13.66 -35.68 0.06
N ALA A 39 14.06 -36.95 0.06
CA ALA A 39 15.46 -37.33 0.30
C ALA A 39 16.44 -36.76 -0.76
N LEU A 40 15.91 -36.39 -1.94
CA LEU A 40 16.66 -35.75 -3.03
C LEU A 40 16.58 -34.22 -2.99
N ALA A 41 15.92 -33.63 -1.99
CA ALA A 41 15.85 -32.19 -1.86
C ALA A 41 17.23 -31.60 -1.51
N PRO A 42 17.52 -30.35 -1.92
CA PRO A 42 18.69 -29.63 -1.44
C PRO A 42 18.81 -29.67 0.09
N PRO A 43 20.03 -29.78 0.64
CA PRO A 43 20.25 -30.01 2.07
C PRO A 43 19.73 -28.89 2.98
N TRP A 44 19.50 -27.69 2.44
CA TRP A 44 18.94 -26.55 3.17
C TRP A 44 17.41 -26.58 3.31
N GLU A 45 16.69 -27.32 2.45
CA GLU A 45 15.23 -27.27 2.44
C GLU A 45 14.61 -27.81 3.73
N ALA A 46 15.08 -28.98 4.19
CA ALA A 46 14.53 -29.64 5.37
C ALA A 46 14.81 -28.87 6.69
N PRO A 47 16.03 -28.33 6.91
CA PRO A 47 16.27 -27.41 8.01
C PRO A 47 15.38 -26.16 7.95
N LEU A 48 15.30 -25.51 6.79
CA LEU A 48 14.55 -24.25 6.67
C LEU A 48 13.06 -24.44 6.93
N ILE A 49 12.41 -25.45 6.33
CA ILE A 49 10.97 -25.68 6.56
C ILE A 49 10.67 -26.00 8.03
N ARG A 50 11.57 -26.72 8.70
CA ARG A 50 11.44 -27.02 10.13
C ARG A 50 11.50 -25.74 10.96
N LEU A 51 12.45 -24.86 10.68
CA LEU A 51 12.62 -23.58 11.36
C LEU A 51 11.42 -22.64 11.13
N ILE A 52 10.92 -22.54 9.89
CA ILE A 52 9.74 -21.73 9.58
C ILE A 52 8.52 -22.25 10.35
N ARG A 53 8.29 -23.57 10.36
CA ARG A 53 7.17 -24.20 11.11
C ARG A 53 7.27 -23.98 12.61
N ALA A 54 8.49 -24.01 13.16
CA ALA A 54 8.74 -23.78 14.58
C ALA A 54 8.64 -22.30 14.97
N GLY A 55 8.52 -21.37 14.01
CA GLY A 55 8.58 -19.95 14.29
C GLY A 55 9.96 -19.49 14.79
N ALA A 56 11.03 -20.18 14.39
CA ALA A 56 12.38 -19.91 14.86
C ALA A 56 12.86 -18.49 14.49
N PRO A 57 13.74 -17.86 15.29
CA PRO A 57 14.32 -16.55 15.01
C PRO A 57 14.96 -16.44 13.63
N ALA A 58 14.93 -15.25 13.02
CA ALA A 58 15.48 -15.02 11.69
C ALA A 58 16.96 -15.42 11.56
N ALA A 59 17.77 -15.23 12.61
CA ALA A 59 19.18 -15.61 12.63
C ALA A 59 19.38 -17.10 12.27
N ASP A 60 18.57 -17.99 12.83
CA ASP A 60 18.64 -19.43 12.58
C ASP A 60 18.29 -19.77 11.13
N LEU A 61 17.34 -19.03 10.53
CA LEU A 61 16.95 -19.21 9.13
C LEU A 61 18.12 -18.84 8.20
N HIS A 62 18.83 -17.75 8.51
CA HIS A 62 20.01 -17.32 7.75
C HIS A 62 21.17 -18.30 7.92
N GLU A 63 21.45 -18.75 9.14
CA GLU A 63 22.51 -19.73 9.38
C GLU A 63 22.26 -21.04 8.62
N ALA A 64 21.03 -21.55 8.66
CA ALA A 64 20.65 -22.78 7.96
C ALA A 64 20.74 -22.68 6.43
N THR A 65 20.79 -21.47 5.87
CA THR A 65 20.79 -21.22 4.42
C THR A 65 22.02 -20.47 3.92
N ALA A 66 22.99 -20.16 4.79
CA ALA A 66 24.12 -19.27 4.49
C ALA A 66 24.99 -19.74 3.31
N SER A 67 25.15 -21.06 3.15
CA SER A 67 25.94 -21.64 2.06
C SER A 67 25.15 -21.84 0.76
N PHE A 68 23.87 -21.46 0.72
CA PHE A 68 22.94 -21.78 -0.37
C PHE A 68 22.21 -20.51 -0.86
N PRO A 69 22.58 -19.94 -2.02
CA PRO A 69 21.98 -18.71 -2.53
C PRO A 69 20.46 -18.77 -2.74
N GLU A 70 19.92 -19.94 -3.12
CA GLU A 70 18.46 -20.18 -3.20
C GLU A 70 17.80 -20.08 -1.83
N GLY A 71 18.34 -20.81 -0.84
CA GLY A 71 17.81 -20.81 0.51
C GLY A 71 17.90 -19.44 1.17
N SER A 72 19.01 -18.72 0.97
CA SER A 72 19.22 -17.38 1.53
C SER A 72 18.16 -16.39 1.05
N ARG A 73 17.77 -16.45 -0.23
CA ARG A 73 16.68 -15.59 -0.77
C ARG A 73 15.35 -15.85 -0.08
N VAL A 74 15.02 -17.12 0.14
CA VAL A 74 13.80 -17.51 0.86
C VAL A 74 13.86 -17.07 2.32
N ALA A 75 14.99 -17.28 3.02
CA ALA A 75 15.17 -16.86 4.40
C ALA A 75 14.99 -15.34 4.57
N VAL A 76 15.58 -14.55 3.66
CA VAL A 76 15.41 -13.09 3.63
C VAL A 76 13.97 -12.68 3.38
N ALA A 77 13.26 -13.31 2.43
CA ALA A 77 11.86 -13.00 2.16
C ALA A 77 10.95 -13.34 3.35
N VAL A 78 11.22 -14.46 4.03
CA VAL A 78 10.50 -14.86 5.26
C VAL A 78 10.78 -13.88 6.39
N GLU A 79 12.04 -13.51 6.65
CA GLU A 79 12.39 -12.50 7.67
C GLU A 79 11.70 -11.17 7.38
N LEU A 80 11.75 -10.70 6.13
CA LEU A 80 11.14 -9.43 5.74
C LEU A 80 9.66 -9.41 6.15
N VAL A 81 8.89 -10.42 5.75
CA VAL A 81 7.44 -10.49 5.96
C VAL A 81 7.07 -10.77 7.40
N ARG A 82 7.74 -11.74 8.04
CA ARG A 82 7.37 -12.22 9.38
C ARG A 82 7.88 -11.30 10.49
N ASP A 83 9.06 -10.72 10.32
CA ASP A 83 9.80 -10.08 11.39
C ASP A 83 10.03 -8.60 11.08
N ALA A 84 10.76 -8.28 10.01
CA ALA A 84 11.26 -6.92 9.77
C ALA A 84 10.16 -5.89 9.53
N LEU A 85 9.10 -6.23 8.78
CA LEU A 85 7.96 -5.32 8.55
C LEU A 85 7.18 -5.00 9.83
N ARG A 86 7.33 -5.78 10.91
CA ARG A 86 6.68 -5.51 12.21
C ARG A 86 7.49 -4.55 13.09
N SER A 87 8.72 -4.24 12.70
CA SER A 87 9.63 -3.35 13.41
C SER A 87 10.12 -2.24 12.47
N PRO A 88 9.23 -1.34 12.02
CA PRO A 88 9.53 -0.36 10.98
C PRO A 88 10.51 0.75 11.40
N GLU A 89 10.86 0.82 12.69
CA GLU A 89 11.87 1.75 13.20
C GLU A 89 13.30 1.29 12.88
N ASP A 90 13.49 0.03 12.46
CA ASP A 90 14.77 -0.49 11.99
C ASP A 90 14.85 -0.46 10.45
N ASP A 91 15.96 0.08 9.94
CA ASP A 91 16.35 0.04 8.52
C ASP A 91 16.49 -1.38 7.95
N ARG A 92 16.41 -2.42 8.79
CA ARG A 92 16.47 -3.83 8.41
C ARG A 92 15.46 -4.17 7.32
N ALA A 93 14.20 -3.74 7.44
CA ALA A 93 13.18 -4.00 6.43
C ALA A 93 13.60 -3.41 5.06
N THR A 94 14.07 -2.16 5.06
CA THR A 94 14.55 -1.46 3.86
C THR A 94 15.73 -2.18 3.22
N ARG A 95 16.72 -2.62 4.02
CA ARG A 95 17.89 -3.37 3.52
C ARG A 95 17.51 -4.70 2.87
N LEU A 96 16.63 -5.47 3.52
CA LEU A 96 16.18 -6.78 3.01
C LEU A 96 15.36 -6.61 1.72
N ALA A 97 14.40 -5.67 1.71
CA ALA A 97 13.61 -5.37 0.53
C ALA A 97 14.48 -4.89 -0.64
N CYS A 98 15.42 -3.97 -0.39
CA CYS A 98 16.39 -3.50 -1.38
C CYS A 98 17.21 -4.65 -1.99
N TRP A 99 17.73 -5.55 -1.14
CA TRP A 99 18.50 -6.70 -1.61
C TRP A 99 17.67 -7.64 -2.48
N LEU A 100 16.44 -7.99 -2.08
CA LEU A 100 15.55 -8.84 -2.87
C LEU A 100 15.16 -8.19 -4.21
N VAL A 101 14.88 -6.87 -4.21
CA VAL A 101 14.56 -6.11 -5.43
C VAL A 101 15.74 -6.09 -6.39
N ARG A 102 16.97 -5.88 -5.89
CA ARG A 102 18.19 -5.91 -6.72
C ARG A 102 18.45 -7.28 -7.34
N LEU A 103 18.09 -8.35 -6.64
CA LEU A 103 18.14 -9.72 -7.15
C LEU A 103 17.00 -10.05 -8.12
N ARG A 104 16.03 -9.15 -8.31
CA ARG A 104 14.80 -9.38 -9.07
C ARG A 104 14.06 -10.64 -8.59
N TYR A 105 14.08 -10.89 -7.29
CA TYR A 105 13.44 -12.07 -6.71
C TYR A 105 11.92 -11.92 -6.75
N ASP A 106 11.24 -12.97 -7.23
CA ASP A 106 9.78 -13.06 -7.23
C ASP A 106 9.34 -14.25 -6.37
N PRO A 107 8.93 -14.02 -5.11
CA PRO A 107 8.53 -15.09 -4.21
C PRO A 107 7.31 -15.87 -4.73
N SER A 108 6.47 -15.27 -5.58
CA SER A 108 5.30 -15.96 -6.14
C SER A 108 5.67 -17.08 -7.09
N THR A 109 6.89 -17.06 -7.65
CA THR A 109 7.42 -18.07 -8.59
C THR A 109 8.37 -19.06 -7.95
N ASP A 110 8.74 -18.85 -6.68
CA ASP A 110 9.72 -19.66 -5.99
C ASP A 110 9.23 -21.11 -5.78
N SER A 111 10.05 -22.07 -6.21
CA SER A 111 9.69 -23.48 -6.18
C SER A 111 9.57 -24.04 -4.76
N PHE A 112 10.35 -23.53 -3.80
CA PHE A 112 10.29 -23.96 -2.41
C PHE A 112 9.00 -23.46 -1.77
N LEU A 113 8.70 -22.16 -1.90
CA LEU A 113 7.47 -21.57 -1.36
C LEU A 113 6.23 -22.27 -1.92
N ARG A 114 6.17 -22.50 -3.23
CA ARG A 114 5.06 -23.22 -3.88
C ARG A 114 4.94 -24.67 -3.40
N ARG A 115 6.05 -25.42 -3.35
CA ARG A 115 6.06 -26.84 -2.98
C ARG A 115 5.52 -27.06 -1.56
N TYR A 116 5.88 -26.18 -0.63
CA TYR A 116 5.46 -26.30 0.77
C TYR A 116 4.19 -25.50 1.09
N GLY A 117 3.55 -24.89 0.09
CA GLY A 117 2.32 -24.11 0.25
C GLY A 117 2.50 -22.85 1.10
N ILE A 118 3.71 -22.30 1.15
CA ILE A 118 4.01 -21.11 1.92
C ILE A 118 3.51 -19.90 1.14
N VAL A 119 2.55 -19.19 1.71
CA VAL A 119 2.01 -17.96 1.14
C VAL A 119 2.45 -16.79 2.01
N LEU A 120 3.23 -15.91 1.40
CA LEU A 120 3.63 -14.63 1.96
C LEU A 120 2.63 -13.57 1.49
N THR A 121 2.02 -12.85 2.42
CA THR A 121 1.17 -11.69 2.10
C THR A 121 1.72 -10.44 2.77
N VAL A 122 1.52 -9.30 2.13
CA VAL A 122 1.88 -7.99 2.65
C VAL A 122 0.69 -7.05 2.56
N ARG A 123 0.62 -6.14 3.53
CA ARG A 123 -0.29 -5.00 3.53
C ARG A 123 0.45 -3.78 3.01
N LEU A 124 -0.09 -3.20 1.94
CA LEU A 124 0.42 -1.97 1.33
C LEU A 124 -0.53 -0.82 1.62
N PRO A 125 -0.02 0.37 2.01
CA PRO A 125 -0.86 1.52 2.23
C PRO A 125 -1.49 2.02 0.93
N LEU A 126 -2.78 2.29 0.98
CA LEU A 126 -3.49 3.14 0.03
C LEU A 126 -3.69 4.54 0.65
N SER A 127 -4.73 5.24 0.19
CA SER A 127 -5.12 6.56 0.70
C SER A 127 -6.16 6.45 1.82
N GLY A 128 -6.34 7.53 2.59
CA GLY A 128 -7.41 7.63 3.58
C GLY A 128 -7.36 6.54 4.65
N GLY A 129 -6.16 6.17 5.11
CA GLY A 129 -6.02 5.11 6.13
C GLY A 129 -6.49 3.73 5.68
N LEU A 130 -6.65 3.47 4.39
CA LEU A 130 -6.97 2.14 3.88
C LEU A 130 -5.68 1.42 3.49
N ASP A 131 -5.57 0.16 3.84
CA ASP A 131 -4.50 -0.72 3.36
C ASP A 131 -5.09 -1.81 2.46
N VAL A 132 -4.26 -2.34 1.56
CA VAL A 132 -4.60 -3.47 0.69
C VAL A 132 -3.69 -4.64 0.98
N GLU A 133 -4.28 -5.81 1.21
CA GLU A 133 -3.55 -7.06 1.35
C GLU A 133 -3.35 -7.71 -0.02
N VAL A 134 -2.10 -8.00 -0.34
CA VAL A 134 -1.70 -8.67 -1.59
C VAL A 134 -0.70 -9.80 -1.31
N PRO A 135 -0.68 -10.86 -2.15
CA PRO A 135 0.43 -11.80 -2.15
C PRO A 135 1.75 -11.09 -2.42
N LEU A 136 2.83 -11.52 -1.78
CA LEU A 136 4.17 -11.00 -2.05
C LEU A 136 4.71 -11.63 -3.35
N ASP A 137 4.42 -10.99 -4.47
CA ASP A 137 5.09 -11.23 -5.75
C ASP A 137 6.21 -10.20 -5.99
N GLY A 138 6.90 -10.29 -7.13
CA GLY A 138 7.95 -9.34 -7.50
C GLY A 138 7.46 -7.88 -7.61
N THR A 139 6.18 -7.66 -7.95
CA THR A 139 5.59 -6.31 -8.00
C THR A 139 5.35 -5.77 -6.59
N ALA A 140 4.66 -6.54 -5.75
CA ALA A 140 4.38 -6.20 -4.37
C ALA A 140 5.68 -5.97 -3.57
N LEU A 141 6.72 -6.75 -3.81
CA LEU A 141 8.04 -6.56 -3.19
C LEU A 141 8.64 -5.19 -3.54
N ARG A 142 8.51 -4.73 -4.79
CA ARG A 142 9.00 -3.43 -5.22
C ARG A 142 8.18 -2.28 -4.64
N LEU A 143 6.86 -2.47 -4.51
CA LEU A 143 6.00 -1.52 -3.82
C LEU A 143 6.33 -1.43 -2.32
N VAL A 144 6.57 -2.56 -1.65
CA VAL A 144 7.07 -2.60 -0.26
C VAL A 144 8.38 -1.82 -0.14
N PHE A 145 9.33 -2.06 -1.02
CA PHE A 145 10.59 -1.30 -1.03
C PHE A 145 10.35 0.20 -1.23
N ALA A 146 9.49 0.59 -2.17
CA ALA A 146 9.21 2.00 -2.44
C ALA A 146 8.59 2.72 -1.23
N GLU A 147 7.67 2.07 -0.52
CA GLU A 147 7.08 2.61 0.71
C GLU A 147 8.13 2.77 1.82
N LEU A 148 8.96 1.74 2.05
CA LEU A 148 10.05 1.77 3.03
C LEU A 148 11.11 2.83 2.72
N ALA A 149 11.48 2.98 1.45
CA ALA A 149 12.51 3.91 1.00
C ALA A 149 12.00 5.34 0.81
N SER A 150 10.69 5.57 0.84
CA SER A 150 10.05 6.85 0.44
C SER A 150 10.61 8.10 1.14
N THR A 151 11.06 7.97 2.39
CA THR A 151 11.64 9.06 3.18
C THR A 151 13.15 9.18 3.03
N LEU A 152 13.88 8.06 3.04
CA LEU A 152 15.35 8.00 3.04
C LEU A 152 15.94 8.09 1.62
N ASP A 153 15.33 7.41 0.66
CA ASP A 153 15.70 7.40 -0.76
C ASP A 153 14.44 7.58 -1.64
N PRO A 154 13.88 8.80 -1.67
CA PRO A 154 12.69 9.09 -2.47
C PRO A 154 12.92 8.91 -3.98
N GLY A 155 14.17 9.06 -4.46
CA GLY A 155 14.52 8.85 -5.86
C GLY A 155 14.47 7.37 -6.23
N GLY A 156 15.10 6.52 -5.44
CA GLY A 156 15.06 5.07 -5.61
C GLY A 156 13.64 4.51 -5.43
N ALA A 157 12.85 5.04 -4.50
CA ALA A 157 11.46 4.67 -4.33
C ALA A 157 10.63 4.93 -5.60
N ILE A 158 10.75 6.12 -6.19
CA ILE A 158 10.06 6.47 -7.43
C ILE A 158 10.52 5.57 -8.59
N ALA A 159 11.84 5.45 -8.78
CA ALA A 159 12.40 4.65 -9.88
C ALA A 159 11.98 3.17 -9.79
N ALA A 160 11.84 2.64 -8.57
CA ALA A 160 11.37 1.28 -8.34
C ALA A 160 9.92 1.07 -8.81
N VAL A 161 9.07 2.10 -8.75
CA VAL A 161 7.66 2.01 -9.16
C VAL A 161 7.48 2.34 -10.65
N GLU A 162 8.21 3.32 -11.18
CA GLU A 162 8.12 3.74 -12.60
C GLU A 162 8.45 2.62 -13.60
N THR A 163 9.24 1.66 -13.17
CA THR A 163 9.69 0.53 -14.00
C THR A 163 8.88 -0.74 -13.77
N LEU A 164 7.73 -0.63 -13.09
CA LEU A 164 6.74 -1.71 -12.98
C LEU A 164 5.81 -1.70 -14.20
N GLU A 165 5.23 -2.87 -14.49
CA GLU A 165 4.09 -2.94 -15.40
C GLU A 165 2.92 -2.09 -14.85
N PRO A 166 2.22 -1.33 -15.70
CA PRO A 166 1.12 -0.48 -15.27
C PRO A 166 0.02 -1.28 -14.56
N SER A 167 -0.30 -0.86 -13.34
CA SER A 167 -1.42 -1.39 -12.55
C SER A 167 -2.02 -0.27 -11.70
N THR A 168 -3.27 -0.43 -11.26
CA THR A 168 -3.94 0.55 -10.39
C THR A 168 -3.20 0.72 -9.06
N LEU A 169 -2.63 -0.37 -8.52
CA LEU A 169 -1.85 -0.35 -7.30
C LEU A 169 -0.51 0.40 -7.47
N ALA A 170 0.25 0.09 -8.52
CA ALA A 170 1.49 0.83 -8.83
C ALA A 170 1.22 2.32 -9.10
N ALA A 171 0.13 2.63 -9.83
CA ALA A 171 -0.31 4.00 -10.05
C ALA A 171 -0.66 4.73 -8.74
N SER A 172 -1.32 4.04 -7.79
CA SER A 172 -1.62 4.60 -6.47
C SER A 172 -0.36 4.95 -5.71
N THR A 173 0.57 4.01 -5.57
CA THR A 173 1.87 4.25 -4.89
C THR A 173 2.65 5.36 -5.59
N LEU A 174 2.74 5.36 -6.92
CA LEU A 174 3.44 6.41 -7.67
C LEU A 174 2.82 7.79 -7.45
N ALA A 175 1.48 7.89 -7.45
CA ALA A 175 0.78 9.13 -7.14
C ALA A 175 1.13 9.62 -5.72
N ALA A 176 1.19 8.71 -4.73
CA ALA A 176 1.55 9.07 -3.37
C ALA A 176 2.97 9.65 -3.28
N LEU A 177 3.95 8.97 -3.90
CA LEU A 177 5.34 9.41 -3.95
C LEU A 177 5.49 10.77 -4.65
N TYR A 178 4.78 10.99 -5.75
CA TYR A 178 4.79 12.27 -6.45
C TYR A 178 4.12 13.39 -5.67
N CYS A 179 2.99 13.14 -5.02
CA CYS A 179 2.34 14.11 -4.15
C CYS A 179 3.25 14.50 -2.98
N ALA A 180 3.92 13.55 -2.34
CA ALA A 180 4.87 13.81 -1.25
C ALA A 180 6.02 14.75 -1.69
N ARG A 181 6.40 14.69 -2.96
CA ARG A 181 7.43 15.56 -3.56
C ARG A 181 6.87 16.79 -4.29
N ARG A 182 5.57 17.05 -4.18
CA ARG A 182 4.89 18.15 -4.88
C ARG A 182 5.10 18.14 -6.40
N ARG A 183 5.28 16.95 -6.99
CA ARG A 183 5.40 16.74 -8.45
C ARG A 183 4.01 16.76 -9.09
N TRP A 184 3.27 17.86 -8.91
CA TRP A 184 1.85 17.96 -9.25
C TRP A 184 1.57 17.76 -10.74
N HIS A 185 2.42 18.33 -11.61
CA HIS A 185 2.31 18.14 -13.05
C HIS A 185 2.41 16.66 -13.46
N ASP A 186 3.29 15.90 -12.81
CA ASP A 186 3.46 14.49 -13.12
C ASP A 186 2.23 13.69 -12.72
N VAL A 187 1.72 13.91 -11.49
CA VAL A 187 0.45 13.31 -11.03
C VAL A 187 -0.68 13.63 -12.00
N ALA A 188 -0.87 14.90 -12.34
CA ALA A 188 -1.94 15.33 -13.24
C ALA A 188 -1.81 14.71 -14.65
N ARG A 189 -0.59 14.57 -15.17
CA ARG A 189 -0.34 13.99 -16.49
C ARG A 189 -0.61 12.49 -16.53
N PHE A 190 0.05 11.71 -15.67
CA PHE A 190 -0.03 10.25 -15.77
C PHE A 190 -1.40 9.72 -15.33
N SER A 191 -2.09 10.42 -14.42
CA SER A 191 -3.41 10.01 -13.92
C SER A 191 -4.58 10.38 -14.85
N ALA A 192 -4.34 11.13 -15.94
CA ALA A 192 -5.39 11.58 -16.86
C ALA A 192 -6.27 10.46 -17.43
N PRO A 193 -5.72 9.33 -17.90
CA PRO A 193 -6.53 8.23 -18.42
C PRO A 193 -7.14 7.32 -17.33
N VAL A 194 -6.88 7.57 -16.04
CA VAL A 194 -7.31 6.65 -14.98
C VAL A 194 -8.83 6.69 -14.80
N GLU A 195 -9.44 5.50 -14.75
CA GLU A 195 -10.85 5.28 -14.44
C GLU A 195 -11.06 4.70 -13.05
N ASN A 196 -12.22 4.95 -12.44
CA ASN A 196 -12.54 4.49 -11.08
C ASN A 196 -13.00 3.02 -11.05
N LEU A 197 -12.06 2.10 -11.27
CA LEU A 197 -12.35 0.67 -11.41
C LEU A 197 -12.27 -0.09 -10.08
N ASP A 198 -11.48 0.39 -9.14
CA ASP A 198 -11.19 -0.24 -7.85
C ASP A 198 -10.76 0.80 -6.78
N ALA A 199 -10.40 0.34 -5.58
CA ALA A 199 -9.95 1.22 -4.50
C ALA A 199 -8.63 1.95 -4.83
N ALA A 200 -7.69 1.30 -5.51
CA ALA A 200 -6.41 1.89 -5.84
C ALA A 200 -6.54 3.01 -6.89
N SER A 201 -7.35 2.81 -7.93
CA SER A 201 -7.68 3.86 -8.91
C SER A 201 -8.49 5.02 -8.31
N ALA A 202 -9.38 4.76 -7.34
CA ALA A 202 -10.02 5.82 -6.57
C ALA A 202 -9.00 6.66 -5.80
N ALA A 203 -8.01 6.03 -5.14
CA ALA A 203 -6.91 6.74 -4.49
C ALA A 203 -6.09 7.59 -5.48
N VAL A 204 -5.84 7.09 -6.69
CA VAL A 204 -5.19 7.88 -7.76
C VAL A 204 -6.03 9.11 -8.15
N LEU A 205 -7.35 8.96 -8.27
CA LEU A 205 -8.25 10.08 -8.61
C LEU A 205 -8.31 11.14 -7.51
N ILE A 206 -8.26 10.75 -6.24
CA ILE A 206 -8.15 11.70 -5.12
C ILE A 206 -6.86 12.51 -5.24
N ARG A 207 -5.72 11.81 -5.42
CA ARG A 207 -4.41 12.47 -5.57
C ARG A 207 -4.31 13.33 -6.84
N ARG A 208 -4.96 12.93 -7.92
CA ARG A 208 -5.17 13.76 -9.12
C ARG A 208 -5.91 15.04 -8.77
N GLY A 209 -7.02 14.94 -8.03
CA GLY A 209 -7.80 16.09 -7.61
C GLY A 209 -6.97 17.07 -6.79
N ILE A 210 -6.18 16.57 -5.84
CA ILE A 210 -5.22 17.35 -5.05
C ILE A 210 -4.22 18.03 -5.99
N ALA A 211 -3.55 17.29 -6.85
CA ALA A 211 -2.55 17.83 -7.77
C ALA A 211 -3.12 18.92 -8.70
N LEU A 212 -4.34 18.73 -9.23
CA LEU A 212 -5.01 19.73 -10.06
C LEU A 212 -5.35 20.99 -9.26
N ARG A 213 -5.80 20.86 -8.02
CA ARG A 213 -6.03 22.01 -7.13
C ARG A 213 -4.75 22.79 -6.87
N GLU A 214 -3.65 22.10 -6.55
CA GLU A 214 -2.35 22.75 -6.31
C GLU A 214 -1.79 23.45 -7.56
N LEU A 215 -2.24 23.06 -8.75
CA LEU A 215 -1.95 23.73 -10.03
C LEU A 215 -2.94 24.85 -10.39
N GLY A 216 -3.93 25.14 -9.53
CA GLY A 216 -4.99 26.12 -9.80
C GLY A 216 -6.05 25.65 -10.81
N LEU A 217 -6.04 24.37 -11.19
CA LEU A 217 -6.99 23.77 -12.14
C LEU A 217 -8.23 23.25 -11.40
N ILE A 218 -8.99 24.18 -10.82
CA ILE A 218 -10.08 23.92 -9.88
C ILE A 218 -11.18 23.01 -10.44
N ASP A 219 -11.67 23.27 -11.65
CA ASP A 219 -12.74 22.47 -12.25
C ASP A 219 -12.30 21.02 -12.47
N GLY A 220 -11.04 20.83 -12.89
CA GLY A 220 -10.45 19.50 -13.02
C GLY A 220 -10.32 18.79 -11.68
N ALA A 221 -9.98 19.53 -10.61
CA ALA A 221 -9.92 18.97 -9.26
C ALA A 221 -11.28 18.48 -8.79
N LEU A 222 -12.32 19.30 -8.92
CA LEU A 222 -13.68 18.95 -8.54
C LEU A 222 -14.24 17.77 -9.34
N ASP A 223 -13.96 17.70 -10.64
CA ASP A 223 -14.35 16.54 -11.44
C ASP A 223 -13.66 15.26 -10.96
N ALA A 224 -12.35 15.30 -10.70
CA ALA A 224 -11.59 14.15 -10.20
C ALA A 224 -12.15 13.63 -8.87
N PHE A 225 -12.41 14.50 -7.89
CA PHE A 225 -13.08 14.10 -6.64
C PHE A 225 -14.51 13.60 -6.89
N GLY A 226 -15.24 14.27 -7.79
CA GLY A 226 -16.58 13.89 -8.22
C GLY A 226 -16.64 12.45 -8.72
N ARG A 227 -15.65 11.99 -9.48
CA ARG A 227 -15.56 10.61 -9.99
C ARG A 227 -15.45 9.56 -8.88
N VAL A 228 -15.10 9.93 -7.65
CA VAL A 228 -15.04 9.05 -6.48
C VAL A 228 -16.34 9.09 -5.64
N VAL A 229 -16.99 10.24 -5.57
CA VAL A 229 -18.14 10.46 -4.64
C VAL A 229 -19.51 10.48 -5.32
N ARG A 230 -19.58 10.33 -6.65
CA ARG A 230 -20.84 10.23 -7.43
C ARG A 230 -21.65 9.01 -6.99
N PRO A 231 -22.99 9.12 -6.83
CA PRO A 231 -23.85 8.03 -6.37
C PRO A 231 -23.64 6.70 -7.09
N ALA A 232 -23.46 6.74 -8.42
CA ALA A 232 -23.27 5.57 -9.28
C ALA A 232 -22.09 4.66 -8.89
N VAL A 233 -21.05 5.19 -8.22
CA VAL A 233 -19.87 4.41 -7.81
C VAL A 233 -19.76 4.25 -6.30
N THR A 234 -20.55 5.01 -5.52
CA THR A 234 -20.42 5.09 -4.06
C THR A 234 -20.68 3.78 -3.32
N SER A 235 -21.54 2.90 -3.83
CA SER A 235 -21.80 1.59 -3.22
C SER A 235 -20.66 0.58 -3.40
N THR A 236 -19.74 0.84 -4.32
CA THR A 236 -18.64 -0.08 -4.69
C THR A 236 -17.27 0.36 -4.18
N ARG A 237 -17.18 1.57 -3.61
CA ARG A 237 -15.91 2.14 -3.11
C ARG A 237 -15.88 2.20 -1.60
N PRO A 238 -14.69 1.95 -1.00
CA PRO A 238 -14.50 2.06 0.45
C PRO A 238 -14.98 3.40 1.00
N LEU A 239 -15.58 3.38 2.19
CA LEU A 239 -16.13 4.57 2.82
C LEU A 239 -15.02 5.56 3.19
N GLU A 240 -13.84 5.03 3.48
CA GLU A 240 -12.61 5.75 3.81
C GLU A 240 -12.19 6.66 2.66
N LEU A 241 -12.02 6.10 1.45
CA LEU A 241 -11.66 6.85 0.25
C LEU A 241 -12.75 7.83 -0.16
N ARG A 242 -14.01 7.49 0.07
CA ARG A 242 -15.13 8.42 -0.16
C ARG A 242 -15.08 9.61 0.79
N ALA A 243 -14.79 9.38 2.06
CA ALA A 243 -14.69 10.45 3.06
C ALA A 243 -13.49 11.36 2.76
N GLU A 244 -12.33 10.79 2.43
CA GLU A 244 -11.16 11.55 1.99
C GLU A 244 -11.49 12.41 0.75
N ALA A 245 -12.11 11.83 -0.29
CA ALA A 245 -12.52 12.58 -1.47
C ALA A 245 -13.51 13.71 -1.17
N LEU A 246 -14.45 13.50 -0.24
CA LEU A 246 -15.40 14.52 0.20
C LEU A 246 -14.71 15.65 0.97
N LEU A 247 -13.77 15.34 1.86
CA LEU A 247 -12.97 16.34 2.58
C LEU A 247 -12.15 17.19 1.61
N GLU A 248 -11.42 16.54 0.70
CA GLU A 248 -10.60 17.24 -0.28
C GLU A 248 -11.45 18.12 -1.21
N ARG A 249 -12.63 17.64 -1.60
CA ARG A 249 -13.58 18.43 -2.40
C ARG A 249 -14.16 19.60 -1.61
N ALA A 250 -14.49 19.42 -0.33
CA ALA A 250 -14.98 20.48 0.54
C ALA A 250 -13.92 21.57 0.74
N SER A 251 -12.68 21.19 1.01
CA SER A 251 -11.53 22.11 1.11
C SER A 251 -11.35 22.91 -0.18
N THR A 252 -11.45 22.24 -1.34
CA THR A 252 -11.41 22.89 -2.66
C THR A 252 -12.56 23.88 -2.87
N HIS A 253 -13.77 23.55 -2.40
CA HIS A 253 -14.91 24.47 -2.46
C HIS A 253 -14.69 25.70 -1.56
N LEU A 254 -14.15 25.53 -0.36
CA LEU A 254 -13.89 26.63 0.58
C LEU A 254 -12.82 27.59 0.08
N ALA A 255 -11.74 27.07 -0.53
CA ALA A 255 -10.71 27.90 -1.16
C ALA A 255 -11.29 28.85 -2.24
N GLU A 256 -12.40 28.43 -2.88
CA GLU A 256 -13.13 29.21 -3.89
C GLU A 256 -14.30 30.02 -3.31
N GLY A 257 -14.43 30.12 -1.98
CA GLY A 257 -15.53 30.82 -1.31
C GLY A 257 -16.91 30.15 -1.45
N ARG A 258 -16.97 28.89 -1.89
CA ARG A 258 -18.22 28.15 -2.10
C ARG A 258 -18.62 27.38 -0.84
N CYS A 259 -19.15 28.08 0.16
CA CYS A 259 -19.48 27.50 1.47
C CYS A 259 -20.60 26.44 1.43
N ALA A 260 -21.67 26.67 0.64
CA ALA A 260 -22.82 25.76 0.59
C ALA A 260 -22.49 24.33 0.10
N PRO A 261 -21.77 24.12 -1.03
CA PRO A 261 -21.36 22.77 -1.42
C PRO A 261 -20.33 22.16 -0.47
N ALA A 262 -19.42 22.96 0.11
CA ALA A 262 -18.47 22.47 1.11
C ALA A 262 -19.19 21.90 2.34
N ARG A 263 -20.15 22.65 2.90
CA ARG A 263 -20.94 22.21 4.05
C ARG A 263 -21.65 20.88 3.80
N ARG A 264 -22.29 20.70 2.63
CA ARG A 264 -22.95 19.43 2.29
C ARG A 264 -21.99 18.25 2.26
N ASP A 265 -20.76 18.44 1.78
CA ASP A 265 -19.77 17.38 1.76
C ASP A 265 -19.26 17.05 3.16
N LEU A 266 -19.01 18.07 3.99
CA LEU A 266 -18.56 17.92 5.38
C LEU A 266 -19.63 17.25 6.26
N GLU A 267 -20.90 17.61 6.11
CA GLU A 267 -22.02 16.95 6.79
C GLU A 267 -22.09 15.45 6.44
N ARG A 268 -21.82 15.08 5.17
CA ARG A 268 -21.75 13.67 4.75
C ARG A 268 -20.56 12.93 5.37
N VAL A 269 -19.42 13.60 5.53
CA VAL A 269 -18.26 13.04 6.24
C VAL A 269 -18.60 12.81 7.71
N LEU A 270 -19.13 13.83 8.40
CA LEU A 270 -19.46 13.78 9.83
C LEU A 270 -20.57 12.79 10.17
N THR A 271 -21.48 12.51 9.23
CA THR A 271 -22.48 11.44 9.39
C THR A 271 -21.82 10.08 9.62
N ARG A 272 -20.66 9.83 9.00
CA ARG A 272 -19.94 8.56 9.11
C ARG A 272 -18.76 8.61 10.09
N TYR A 273 -18.10 9.75 10.18
CA TYR A 273 -16.93 10.01 11.01
C TYR A 273 -17.18 11.24 11.89
N PRO A 274 -18.07 11.14 12.90
CA PRO A 274 -18.51 12.29 13.70
C PRO A 274 -17.38 12.94 14.50
N CYS A 275 -16.32 12.18 14.81
CA CYS A 275 -15.15 12.64 15.56
C CYS A 275 -14.02 13.20 14.67
N SER A 276 -14.25 13.37 13.36
CA SER A 276 -13.23 13.91 12.45
C SER A 276 -12.96 15.38 12.77
N ALA A 277 -11.81 15.66 13.40
CA ALA A 277 -11.38 17.01 13.74
C ALA A 277 -11.28 17.90 12.49
N GLU A 278 -10.67 17.40 11.41
CA GLU A 278 -10.53 18.13 10.14
C GLU A 278 -11.91 18.52 9.56
N ALA A 279 -12.88 17.60 9.57
CA ALA A 279 -14.22 17.90 9.07
C ALA A 279 -14.95 18.95 9.92
N GLN A 280 -14.80 18.88 11.24
CA GLN A 280 -15.38 19.85 12.18
C GLN A 280 -14.77 21.25 12.01
N GLU A 281 -13.45 21.34 11.87
CA GLU A 281 -12.72 22.59 11.64
C GLU A 281 -13.12 23.26 10.33
N LEU A 282 -13.14 22.49 9.23
CA LEU A 282 -13.57 23.00 7.92
C LEU A 282 -15.05 23.43 7.94
N LEU A 283 -15.91 22.73 8.68
CA LEU A 283 -17.33 23.08 8.78
C LEU A 283 -17.53 24.39 9.56
N ALA A 284 -16.74 24.59 10.63
CA ALA A 284 -16.73 25.85 11.35
C ALA A 284 -16.25 27.02 10.46
N ALA A 285 -15.25 26.78 9.61
CA ALA A 285 -14.78 27.78 8.64
C ALA A 285 -15.83 28.10 7.56
N ALA A 286 -16.59 27.10 7.11
CA ALA A 286 -17.67 27.25 6.13
C ALA A 286 -18.89 28.06 6.66
N SER A 287 -18.96 28.25 7.97
CA SER A 287 -20.09 28.91 8.65
C SER A 287 -19.78 30.36 9.06
N ARG A 288 -18.57 30.85 8.76
CA ARG A 288 -18.16 32.25 8.94
C ARG A 288 -18.43 33.05 7.66
#